data_AF-A0A932YSB8-F1
#
_entry.id   AF-A0A932YSB8-F1
#
_cell.length_a   1.000
_cell.length_b   1.000
_cell.length_c   1.000
_cell.angle_alpha   90.00
_cell.angle_beta   90.00
_cell.angle_gamma   90.00
#
_symmetry.space_group_name_H-M   'P 1'
#
loop_
_entity.id
_entity.type
_entity.pdbx_description
1 polymer ?
#
loop_
_entity_poly.entity_id
_entity_poly.type
_entity_poly.pdbx_seq_one_letter_code
_entity_poly.pdbx_strand_id
1 'polypeptide(L)'
;MERIAGNIVPLIQLEDRLLSYFSENPNRVISRDELLSQNWGPGVSVAVVEKAISRFRDKIESDPRRPLRIISVRGQGYMFRTESQAPEEPNTTYAKTVILSPSMSF
;
A
#
# COMPACT_ATOMS: atom_id res chain seq x y z
N MET A 1 20.76 -10.67 13.99
CA MET A 1 21.34 -10.16 12.74
C MET A 1 21.21 -11.25 11.70
N GLU A 2 20.40 -11.07 10.66
CA GLU A 2 20.24 -12.08 9.61
C GLU A 2 21.21 -11.75 8.47
N ARG A 3 22.03 -12.74 8.07
CA ARG A 3 23.07 -12.59 7.04
C ARG A 3 22.43 -12.72 5.66
N ILE A 4 22.51 -11.66 4.86
CA ILE A 4 22.13 -11.66 3.44
C ILE A 4 23.43 -11.75 2.64
N ALA A 5 23.50 -12.66 1.68
CA ALA A 5 24.69 -12.94 0.89
C ALA A 5 25.22 -11.67 0.18
N GLY A 6 26.54 -11.48 0.23
CA GLY A 6 27.31 -10.60 -0.69
C GLY A 6 27.29 -9.10 -0.43
N ASN A 7 26.16 -8.50 -0.05
CA ASN A 7 26.06 -7.05 0.20
C ASN A 7 25.18 -6.79 1.43
N ILE A 8 25.82 -6.47 2.56
CA ILE A 8 25.11 -6.14 3.80
C ILE A 8 24.56 -4.72 3.65
N VAL A 9 23.39 -4.58 3.01
CA VAL A 9 22.63 -3.33 3.05
C VAL A 9 21.79 -3.35 4.34
N PRO A 10 21.95 -2.37 5.25
CA PRO A 10 21.09 -2.28 6.42
C PRO A 10 19.62 -2.17 6.02
N LEU A 11 18.74 -2.92 6.69
CA LEU A 11 17.29 -2.89 6.42
C LEU A 11 16.68 -1.48 6.48
N ILE A 12 17.22 -0.61 7.35
CA ILE A 12 16.78 0.80 7.42
C ILE A 12 17.02 1.56 6.12
N GLN A 13 18.13 1.31 5.42
CA GLN A 13 18.40 1.93 4.12
C GLN A 13 17.43 1.42 3.04
N LEU A 14 16.97 0.18 3.15
CA LEU A 14 15.98 -0.38 2.24
C LEU A 14 14.59 0.22 2.46
N GLU A 15 14.22 0.47 3.72
CA GLU A 15 12.97 1.14 4.08
C GLU A 15 12.92 2.57 3.50
N ASP A 16 14.02 3.32 3.60
CA ASP A 16 14.11 4.68 3.04
C ASP A 16 14.01 4.68 1.50
N ARG A 17 14.67 3.73 0.83
CA ARG A 17 14.53 3.58 -0.64
C ARG A 17 13.12 3.23 -1.06
N LEU A 18 12.45 2.33 -0.34
CA LEU A 18 11.05 1.99 -0.60
C LEU A 18 10.16 3.23 -0.47
N LEU A 19 10.34 4.01 0.60
CA LEU A 19 9.59 5.24 0.81
C LEU A 19 9.78 6.21 -0.36
N SER A 20 11.02 6.47 -0.78
CA SER A 20 11.29 7.36 -1.91
C SER A 20 10.62 6.85 -3.20
N TYR A 21 10.82 5.58 -3.54
CA TYR A 21 10.27 5.01 -4.77
C TYR A 21 8.73 5.00 -4.80
N PHE A 22 8.10 4.66 -3.67
CA PHE A 22 6.65 4.71 -3.53
C PHE A 22 6.10 6.14 -3.59
N SER A 23 6.81 7.11 -3.02
CA SER A 23 6.41 8.51 -3.04
C SER A 23 6.53 9.12 -4.45
N GLU A 24 7.51 8.67 -5.24
CA GLU A 24 7.66 9.03 -6.66
C GLU A 24 6.64 8.32 -7.57
N ASN A 25 6.08 7.19 -7.12
CA ASN A 25 5.10 6.39 -7.87
C ASN A 25 3.78 6.17 -7.10
N PRO A 26 3.08 7.25 -6.70
CA PRO A 26 1.86 7.12 -5.90
C PRO A 26 0.73 6.49 -6.72
N ASN A 27 -0.14 5.74 -6.04
CA ASN A 27 -1.33 5.08 -6.60
C ASN A 27 -1.05 4.14 -7.79
N ARG A 28 0.21 3.73 -7.96
CA ARG A 28 0.65 2.77 -8.97
C ARG A 28 0.98 1.45 -8.32
N VAL A 29 0.57 0.35 -8.95
CA VAL A 29 0.98 -0.99 -8.54
C VAL A 29 2.43 -1.21 -8.97
N ILE A 30 3.30 -1.38 -7.99
CA ILE A 30 4.72 -1.70 -8.17
C ILE A 30 4.93 -3.18 -7.92
N SER A 31 5.46 -3.88 -8.92
CA SER A 31 5.67 -5.32 -8.84
C SER A 31 6.84 -5.70 -7.95
N ARG A 32 6.90 -6.96 -7.51
CA ARG A 32 8.05 -7.47 -6.74
C ARG A 32 9.34 -7.40 -7.57
N ASP A 33 9.27 -7.76 -8.84
CA ASP A 33 10.42 -7.72 -9.75
C ASP A 33 10.89 -6.28 -9.99
N GLU A 34 9.97 -5.33 -10.06
CA GLU A 34 10.30 -3.91 -10.16
C GLU A 34 10.98 -3.40 -8.89
N LEU A 35 10.46 -3.75 -7.71
CA LEU A 35 11.11 -3.39 -6.44
C LEU A 35 12.54 -3.97 -6.37
N LEU A 36 12.71 -5.22 -6.77
CA LEU A 36 14.01 -5.90 -6.79
C LEU A 36 14.99 -5.27 -7.79
N SER A 37 14.52 -4.91 -9.00
CA SER A 37 15.37 -4.35 -10.05
C SER A 37 15.78 -2.90 -9.80
N GLN A 38 14.87 -2.05 -9.31
CA GLN A 38 15.10 -0.60 -9.23
C GLN A 38 15.81 -0.16 -7.94
N ASN A 39 15.63 -0.86 -6.83
CA ASN A 39 16.02 -0.31 -5.52
C ASN A 39 17.05 -1.17 -4.73
N TRP A 40 17.31 -2.41 -5.16
CA TRP A 40 17.86 -3.46 -4.27
C TRP A 40 19.21 -4.03 -4.74
N GLY A 41 19.49 -3.98 -6.04
CA GLY A 41 20.74 -4.50 -6.60
C GLY A 41 20.76 -6.04 -6.67
N PRO A 42 21.75 -6.62 -7.36
CA PRO A 42 21.81 -8.07 -7.56
C PRO A 42 21.95 -8.82 -6.23
N GLY A 43 21.15 -9.89 -6.07
CA GLY A 43 21.27 -10.84 -4.95
C GLY A 43 20.31 -10.62 -3.77
N VAL A 44 19.47 -9.58 -3.80
CA VAL A 44 18.44 -9.43 -2.76
C VAL A 44 17.22 -10.27 -3.10
N SER A 45 16.66 -10.95 -2.10
CA SER A 45 15.53 -11.86 -2.26
C SER A 45 14.19 -11.20 -1.96
N VAL A 46 13.11 -11.79 -2.47
CA VAL A 46 11.72 -11.38 -2.19
C VAL A 46 11.45 -11.30 -0.69
N ALA A 47 11.99 -12.24 0.11
CA ALA A 47 11.78 -12.26 1.56
C ALA A 47 12.31 -11.00 2.26
N VAL A 48 13.41 -10.43 1.76
CA VAL A 48 13.95 -9.17 2.30
C VAL A 48 12.99 -8.02 1.96
N VAL A 49 12.35 -8.03 0.78
CA VAL A 49 11.33 -7.03 0.35
C VAL A 49 10.16 -7.06 1.28
N GLU A 50 9.65 -8.25 1.56
CA GLU A 50 8.52 -8.44 2.45
C GLU A 50 8.85 -7.99 3.88
N LYS A 51 10.07 -8.23 4.35
CA LYS A 51 10.54 -7.75 5.67
C LYS A 51 10.65 -6.23 5.73
N ALA A 52 11.17 -5.59 4.68
CA ALA A 52 11.26 -4.14 4.61
C ALA A 52 9.85 -3.49 4.53
N ILE A 53 8.94 -4.05 3.74
CA ILE A 53 7.53 -3.61 3.69
C ILE A 53 6.86 -3.75 5.07
N SER A 54 7.07 -4.87 5.77
CA SER A 54 6.53 -5.07 7.11
C SER A 54 7.00 -3.98 8.08
N ARG A 55 8.31 -3.72 8.12
CA ARG A 55 8.88 -2.67 9.00
C ARG A 55 8.44 -1.28 8.60
N PHE A 56 8.26 -1.05 7.30
CA PHE A 56 7.77 0.23 6.82
C PHE A 56 6.33 0.46 7.28
N ARG A 57 5.47 -0.56 7.20
CA ARG A 57 4.11 -0.51 7.76
C ARG A 57 4.11 -0.28 9.27
N ASP A 58 4.99 -0.96 10.01
CA ASP A 58 5.14 -0.76 11.47
C ASP A 58 5.46 0.70 11.84
N LYS A 59 6.08 1.47 10.93
CA LYS A 59 6.45 2.87 11.16
C LYS A 59 5.35 3.87 10.77
N ILE A 60 4.55 3.58 9.73
CA ILE A 60 3.66 4.59 9.13
C ILE A 60 2.17 4.27 9.21
N GLU A 61 1.80 3.04 9.57
CA GLU A 61 0.42 2.59 9.68
C GLU A 61 0.01 2.51 11.16
N SER A 62 -1.23 2.89 11.47
CA SER A 62 -1.78 2.70 12.82
C SER A 62 -1.98 1.23 13.17
N ASP A 63 -2.33 0.41 12.18
CA ASP A 63 -2.40 -1.06 12.29
C ASP A 63 -1.71 -1.69 11.06
N PRO A 64 -0.48 -2.23 11.21
CA PRO A 64 0.27 -2.84 10.12
C PRO A 64 -0.44 -4.05 9.46
N ARG A 65 -1.38 -4.68 10.15
CA ARG A 65 -2.18 -5.80 9.63
C ARG A 65 -3.35 -5.32 8.77
N ARG A 66 -3.72 -4.04 8.89
CA ARG A 66 -4.78 -3.38 8.13
C ARG A 66 -4.23 -2.09 7.49
N PRO A 67 -3.24 -2.21 6.59
CA PRO A 67 -2.55 -1.05 6.05
C PRO A 67 -3.49 -0.20 5.19
N LEU A 68 -3.42 1.12 5.36
CA LEU A 68 -4.20 2.10 4.59
C LEU A 68 -3.36 2.79 3.52
N ARG A 69 -2.04 2.89 3.74
CA ARG A 69 -1.10 3.55 2.83
C ARG A 69 -0.39 2.55 1.93
N ILE A 70 0.15 1.46 2.46
CA ILE A 70 0.87 0.46 1.66
C ILE A 70 -0.03 -0.75 1.40
N ILE A 71 -0.74 -0.74 0.27
CA ILE A 71 -1.72 -1.77 -0.07
C ILE A 71 -1.05 -2.95 -0.76
N SER A 72 -1.30 -4.17 -0.26
CA SER A 72 -0.92 -5.39 -0.96
C SER A 72 -1.93 -5.67 -2.08
N VAL A 73 -1.47 -5.68 -3.33
CA VAL A 73 -2.29 -6.09 -4.49
C VAL A 73 -1.95 -7.54 -4.82
N ARG A 74 -2.87 -8.45 -4.49
CA ARG A 74 -2.64 -9.90 -4.58
C ARG A 74 -2.17 -10.29 -5.99
N GLY A 75 -1.06 -11.02 -6.04
CA GLY A 75 -0.44 -11.49 -7.28
C GLY A 75 0.30 -10.42 -8.10
N GLN A 76 0.17 -9.14 -7.77
CA GLN A 76 0.72 -8.04 -8.58
C GLN A 76 1.87 -7.32 -7.86
N GLY A 77 1.72 -7.02 -6.57
CA GLY A 77 2.75 -6.32 -5.80
C GLY A 77 2.18 -5.42 -4.73
N TYR A 78 2.69 -4.19 -4.66
CA TYR A 78 2.36 -3.21 -3.63
C TYR A 78 2.01 -1.86 -4.25
N MET A 79 1.15 -1.10 -3.59
CA MET A 79 0.78 0.24 -4.02
C MET A 79 0.85 1.19 -2.83
N PHE A 80 1.41 2.37 -3.05
CA PHE A 80 1.38 3.44 -2.06
C PHE A 80 0.23 4.39 -2.35
N ARG A 81 -0.73 4.44 -1.44
CA ARG A 81 -1.89 5.30 -1.50
C ARG A 81 -1.55 6.64 -0.85
N THR A 82 -1.49 7.69 -1.66
CA THR A 82 -1.52 9.06 -1.14
C THR A 82 -2.98 9.39 -0.84
N GLU A 83 -3.25 9.93 0.33
CA GLU A 83 -4.60 10.18 0.82
C GLU A 83 -5.31 11.22 -0.08
N SER A 84 -6.06 10.74 -1.09
CA SER A 84 -6.96 11.54 -1.94
C SER A 84 -8.17 10.75 -2.42
N GLN A 85 -8.60 9.76 -1.65
CA GLN A 85 -9.92 9.15 -1.82
C GLN A 85 -10.44 8.85 -0.43
N ALA A 86 -11.15 9.83 0.16
CA ALA A 86 -12.19 9.51 1.13
C ALA A 86 -12.98 8.30 0.61
N PRO A 87 -13.41 7.34 1.45
CA PRO A 87 -14.36 6.35 0.98
C PRO A 87 -15.49 7.13 0.32
N GLU A 88 -15.63 7.00 -1.00
CA GLU A 88 -16.73 7.65 -1.70
C GLU A 88 -17.98 7.16 -0.98
N GLU A 89 -18.65 8.07 -0.27
CA GLU A 89 -19.96 7.79 0.29
C GLU A 89 -20.77 7.22 -0.87
N PRO A 90 -21.43 6.05 -0.69
CA PRO A 90 -22.15 5.41 -1.77
C PRO A 90 -23.05 6.47 -2.40
N ASN A 91 -22.86 6.74 -3.69
CA ASN A 91 -23.58 7.80 -4.37
C ASN A 91 -25.07 7.71 -3.99
N THR A 92 -25.56 8.69 -3.26
CA THR A 92 -26.93 8.70 -2.76
C THR A 92 -27.91 9.09 -3.88
N THR A 93 -27.56 8.86 -5.14
CA THR A 93 -28.49 8.93 -6.26
C THR A 93 -29.58 7.86 -6.12
N TYR A 94 -29.30 6.75 -5.42
CA TYR A 94 -30.29 5.69 -5.16
C TYR A 94 -31.17 5.89 -3.91
N ALA A 95 -30.91 6.87 -3.04
CA ALA A 95 -31.71 7.08 -1.82
C ALA A 95 -32.66 8.28 -1.87
N LYS A 96 -32.87 8.91 -3.04
CA LYS A 96 -33.94 9.91 -3.23
C LYS A 96 -35.22 9.37 -3.89
N THR A 97 -35.24 8.12 -4.33
CA THR A 97 -36.39 7.55 -5.06
C THR A 97 -37.25 6.61 -4.19
N VAL A 98 -36.78 6.22 -3.02
CA VAL A 98 -37.53 5.34 -2.12
C VAL A 98 -37.58 6.01 -0.76
N ILE A 99 -38.80 6.27 -0.26
CA ILE A 99 -39.14 7.01 0.97
C ILE A 99 -39.34 8.51 0.73
N LEU A 100 -40.51 8.89 0.18
CA LEU A 100 -41.42 9.93 0.70
C LEU A 100 -42.61 10.08 -0.26
N SER A 101 -43.61 9.20 -0.10
CA SER A 101 -44.98 9.48 -0.54
C SER A 101 -45.91 9.34 0.66
N PRO A 102 -46.15 10.40 1.46
CA PRO A 102 -47.30 10.44 2.35
C PRO A 102 -48.41 11.22 1.64
N SER A 103 -49.45 10.53 1.19
CA SER A 103 -50.80 11.11 1.21
C SER A 103 -51.85 10.01 1.15
N MET A 104 -52.16 9.47 2.32
CA MET A 104 -53.56 9.24 2.63
C MET A 104 -54.11 10.57 3.12
N SER A 105 -55.15 11.05 2.46
CA SER A 105 -56.13 11.95 3.08
C SER A 105 -57.49 11.28 2.94
N PHE A 106 -58.25 11.43 4.01
CA PHE A 106 -59.54 10.82 4.35
C PHE A 106 -60.63 10.91 3.28
#